data_AF-A0A6G2FUE2-F1
#
_entry.id   AF-A0A6G2FUE2-F1
#
_cell.length_a   1.000
_cell.length_b   1.000
_cell.length_c   1.000
_cell.angle_alpha   90.00
_cell.angle_beta   90.00
_cell.angle_gamma   90.00
#
_symmetry.space_group_name_H-M   'P 1'
#
loop_
_entity.id
_entity.type
_entity.pdbx_description
1 polymer ?
#
loop_
_entity_poly.entity_id
_entity_poly.type
_entity_poly.pdbx_seq_one_letter_code
_entity_poly.pdbx_strand_id
1 'polypeptide(L)'
;MGKKLYPDEDLLNRLQEFAAELGRPPSQDEMNDSGPHAARTYATRFGSWNEALKTAGLKTGTNEPDGRPPTPEENLLADLKTVAEGVGEAPSERIYRQHGEYSVKTYCKRFGGWNSALQAAGLEPSVEINLSEETLITALQEFAEDLGRAPTSDEMDQDGPYTAAPYKRVFGTWNQALEQAGLGIHSTWGVSEEDLIAELKRLNEELGHVPRKGEMRDQGKWSGSIYQKRFSSWNEALTAAGFEPNDRWRIPREDLLTELRDLAEELGHPPTTSEMLEHGEFTTQPYQRVFGTWRTALQAADPDYLENYRQSDTDTIPFGSDWPQIREKIVARDNDSCLRCGMDRETHRDQFGRDLHVHHRIPRRRFYNDPNRSVDDADIPSNLLTLCIPCHRRLERMPVQPVVE
;
A
#
# COMPACT_ATOMS: atom_id res chain seq x y z
N MET A 1 11.83 30.44 12.87
CA MET A 1 10.35 30.39 12.96
C MET A 1 9.74 30.97 11.68
N GLY A 2 9.11 30.15 10.83
CA GLY A 2 8.45 30.62 9.60
C GLY A 2 7.17 31.39 9.91
N LYS A 3 6.91 32.49 9.18
CA LYS A 3 5.70 33.31 9.37
C LYS A 3 4.45 32.49 9.03
N LYS A 4 3.47 32.54 9.94
CA LYS A 4 2.17 31.88 9.85
C LYS A 4 1.30 32.63 8.83
N LEU A 5 0.75 31.94 7.82
CA LEU A 5 -0.09 32.53 6.76
C LEU A 5 -1.43 33.08 7.30
N TYR A 6 -1.94 32.47 8.38
CA TYR A 6 -3.12 32.94 9.14
C TYR A 6 -2.78 33.03 10.63
N PRO A 7 -3.22 34.09 11.34
CA PRO A 7 -3.27 34.14 12.78
C PRO A 7 -3.99 32.93 13.37
N ASP A 8 -3.56 32.48 14.55
CA ASP A 8 -4.23 31.39 15.27
C ASP A 8 -5.70 31.72 15.55
N GLU A 9 -5.97 32.98 15.89
CA GLU A 9 -7.31 33.51 16.15
C GLU A 9 -8.23 33.41 14.92
N ASP A 10 -7.75 33.77 13.73
CA ASP A 10 -8.53 33.69 12.50
C ASP A 10 -8.94 32.26 12.15
N LEU A 11 -8.05 31.29 12.38
CA LEU A 11 -8.37 29.89 12.18
C LEU A 11 -9.46 29.44 13.17
N LEU A 12 -9.29 29.76 14.46
CA LEU A 12 -10.25 29.38 15.50
C LEU A 12 -11.63 30.00 15.26
N ASN A 13 -11.70 31.28 14.86
CA ASN A 13 -12.95 31.96 14.52
C ASN A 13 -13.66 31.26 13.36
N ARG A 14 -12.94 30.94 12.28
CA ARG A 14 -13.49 30.21 11.13
C ARG A 14 -14.00 28.81 11.50
N LEU A 15 -13.30 28.12 12.40
CA LEU A 15 -13.72 26.83 12.93
C LEU A 15 -15.00 26.96 13.78
N GLN A 16 -15.13 28.03 14.57
CA GLN A 16 -16.34 28.33 15.34
C GLN A 16 -17.53 28.73 14.47
N GLU A 17 -17.31 29.56 13.45
CA GLU A 17 -18.34 29.95 12.47
C GLU A 17 -18.89 28.73 11.75
N PHE A 18 -18.00 27.87 11.23
CA PHE A 18 -18.41 26.63 10.56
C PHE A 18 -19.13 25.67 11.51
N ALA A 19 -18.71 25.58 12.77
CA ALA A 19 -19.42 24.80 13.78
C ALA A 19 -20.82 25.38 14.11
N ALA A 20 -20.97 26.70 14.09
CA ALA A 20 -22.24 27.38 14.30
C ALA A 20 -23.21 27.14 13.13
N GLU A 21 -22.71 27.17 11.88
CA GLU A 21 -23.48 26.81 10.68
C GLU A 21 -24.02 25.38 10.74
N LEU A 22 -23.19 24.43 11.20
CA LEU A 22 -23.60 23.04 11.38
C LEU A 22 -24.46 22.81 12.64
N GLY A 23 -24.55 23.80 13.53
CA GLY A 23 -25.13 23.66 14.87
C GLY A 23 -24.38 22.67 15.79
N ARG A 24 -23.20 22.21 15.38
CA ARG A 24 -22.36 21.24 16.09
C ARG A 24 -20.90 21.33 15.64
N PRO A 25 -19.94 20.87 16.47
CA PRO A 25 -18.55 20.75 16.05
C PRO A 25 -18.43 19.87 14.78
N PRO A 26 -17.68 20.33 13.76
CA PRO A 26 -17.47 19.59 12.51
C PRO A 26 -16.63 18.34 12.73
N SER A 27 -16.84 17.31 11.91
CA SER A 27 -15.91 16.19 11.75
C SER A 27 -14.70 16.63 10.90
N GLN A 28 -13.64 15.82 10.88
CA GLN A 28 -12.50 16.09 9.99
C GLN A 28 -12.91 16.03 8.51
N ASP A 29 -13.80 15.10 8.16
CA ASP A 29 -14.27 14.91 6.79
C ASP A 29 -15.17 16.08 6.37
N GLU A 30 -16.12 16.50 7.22
CA GLU A 30 -16.96 17.68 6.97
C GLU A 30 -16.13 18.96 6.80
N MET A 31 -15.06 19.10 7.60
CA MET A 31 -14.12 20.22 7.47
C MET A 31 -13.28 20.15 6.19
N ASN A 32 -12.91 18.95 5.73
CA ASN A 32 -12.18 18.78 4.48
C ASN A 32 -13.08 18.98 3.24
N ASP A 33 -14.34 18.59 3.33
CA ASP A 33 -15.29 18.59 2.22
C ASP A 33 -15.92 19.97 2.00
N SER A 34 -16.22 20.71 3.07
CA SER A 34 -16.99 21.96 2.98
C SER A 34 -16.53 23.05 3.96
N GLY A 35 -15.46 22.77 4.72
CA GLY A 35 -14.94 23.72 5.70
C GLY A 35 -14.07 24.81 5.09
N PRO A 36 -13.85 25.91 5.83
CA PRO A 36 -13.05 27.04 5.37
C PRO A 36 -11.58 26.70 5.13
N HIS A 37 -11.04 25.69 5.83
CA HIS A 37 -9.70 25.16 5.61
C HIS A 37 -9.68 23.66 5.95
N ALA A 38 -8.82 22.88 5.27
CA ALA A 38 -8.69 21.45 5.55
C ALA A 38 -8.39 21.17 7.05
N ALA A 39 -8.94 20.08 7.59
CA ALA A 39 -8.75 19.65 8.98
C ALA A 39 -7.27 19.50 9.36
N ARG A 40 -6.42 19.11 8.39
CA ARG A 40 -4.97 19.03 8.55
C ARG A 40 -4.33 20.39 8.87
N THR A 41 -4.86 21.50 8.35
CA THR A 41 -4.38 22.86 8.64
C THR A 41 -4.51 23.16 10.12
N TYR A 42 -5.68 22.88 10.69
CA TYR A 42 -5.96 23.00 12.12
C TYR A 42 -5.09 22.06 12.96
N ALA A 43 -5.02 20.78 12.59
CA ALA A 43 -4.23 19.79 13.32
C ALA A 43 -2.73 20.14 13.36
N THR A 44 -2.17 20.60 12.23
CA THR A 44 -0.76 21.03 12.16
C THR A 44 -0.51 22.27 13.03
N ARG A 45 -1.52 23.14 13.16
CA ARG A 45 -1.39 24.43 13.82
C ARG A 45 -1.56 24.39 15.34
N PHE A 46 -2.45 23.53 15.81
CA PHE A 46 -2.81 23.38 17.21
C PHE A 46 -2.34 22.03 17.80
N GLY A 47 -1.53 21.28 17.05
CA GLY A 47 -0.95 19.99 17.47
C GLY A 47 -1.82 18.78 17.14
N SER A 48 -3.15 18.91 17.25
CA SER A 48 -4.10 17.91 16.75
C SER A 48 -5.45 18.54 16.41
N TRP A 49 -6.29 17.82 15.67
CA TRP A 49 -7.66 18.25 15.37
C TRP A 49 -8.48 18.48 16.66
N ASN A 50 -8.33 17.58 17.63
CA ASN A 50 -9.04 17.71 18.91
C ASN A 50 -8.54 18.89 19.74
N GLU A 51 -7.23 19.16 19.73
CA GLU A 51 -6.67 20.36 20.37
C GLU A 51 -7.14 21.65 19.67
N ALA A 52 -7.31 21.63 18.34
CA ALA A 52 -7.90 22.75 17.62
C ALA A 52 -9.36 23.01 18.06
N LEU A 53 -10.19 21.96 18.12
CA LEU A 53 -11.56 22.05 18.62
C LEU A 53 -11.62 22.54 20.07
N LYS A 54 -10.77 22.01 20.95
CA LYS A 54 -10.69 22.42 22.35
C LYS A 54 -10.27 23.88 22.51
N THR A 55 -9.27 24.30 21.73
CA THR A 55 -8.80 25.70 21.72
C THR A 55 -9.87 26.64 21.18
N ALA A 56 -10.72 26.17 20.26
CA ALA A 56 -11.89 26.89 19.75
C ALA A 56 -13.10 26.84 20.70
N GLY A 57 -12.99 26.23 21.88
CA GLY A 57 -14.10 26.08 22.82
C GLY A 57 -15.21 25.13 22.35
N LEU A 58 -14.91 24.28 21.35
CA LEU A 58 -15.82 23.29 20.79
C LEU A 58 -15.63 21.93 21.46
N LYS A 59 -16.72 21.17 21.60
CA LYS A 59 -16.68 19.80 22.15
C LYS A 59 -15.89 18.88 21.19
N THR A 60 -14.91 18.15 21.71
CA THR A 60 -14.08 17.23 20.92
C THR A 60 -14.76 15.87 20.74
N GLY A 61 -14.51 15.18 19.63
CA GLY A 61 -15.12 13.88 19.31
C GLY A 61 -14.28 12.67 19.74
N THR A 62 -13.69 12.66 20.94
CA THR A 62 -12.92 11.51 21.46
C THR A 62 -13.79 10.51 22.22
N ASN A 63 -13.27 9.30 22.45
CA ASN A 63 -13.85 8.29 23.35
C ASN A 63 -13.65 8.64 24.85
N GLU A 64 -13.49 9.93 25.19
CA GLU A 64 -13.38 10.39 26.58
C GLU A 64 -14.76 10.78 27.14
N PRO A 65 -14.92 10.82 28.48
CA PRO A 65 -16.23 11.01 29.14
C PRO A 65 -16.97 12.29 28.73
N ASP A 66 -16.22 13.31 28.30
CA ASP A 66 -16.74 14.64 27.91
C ASP A 66 -16.74 14.86 26.39
N GLY A 67 -16.59 13.77 25.61
CA GLY A 67 -16.60 13.79 24.15
C GLY A 67 -17.96 14.19 23.55
N ARG A 68 -17.98 14.39 22.21
CA ARG A 68 -19.22 14.54 21.42
C ARG A 68 -20.24 13.52 21.94
N PRO A 69 -21.46 13.94 22.32
CA PRO A 69 -22.46 12.98 22.75
C PRO A 69 -22.52 11.89 21.67
N PRO A 70 -22.47 10.60 22.07
CA PRO A 70 -22.73 9.49 21.17
C PRO A 70 -23.83 9.85 20.19
N THR A 71 -23.71 9.49 18.91
CA THR A 71 -24.92 9.36 18.10
C THR A 71 -25.91 8.54 18.93
N PRO A 72 -27.08 9.09 19.28
CA PRO A 72 -28.04 8.39 20.11
C PRO A 72 -28.35 7.04 19.48
N GLU A 73 -28.47 5.98 20.29
CA GLU A 73 -28.78 4.64 19.78
C GLU A 73 -30.05 4.66 18.94
N GLU A 74 -31.05 5.47 19.32
CA GLU A 74 -32.26 5.71 18.54
C GLU A 74 -32.01 6.17 17.09
N ASN A 75 -31.03 7.05 16.86
CA ASN A 75 -30.71 7.54 15.51
C ASN A 75 -29.99 6.46 14.70
N LEU A 76 -29.11 5.69 15.34
CA LEU A 76 -28.44 4.55 14.70
C LEU A 76 -29.47 3.48 14.30
N LEU A 77 -30.42 3.17 15.17
CA LEU A 77 -31.47 2.19 14.89
C LEU A 77 -32.46 2.69 13.83
N ALA A 78 -32.80 3.99 13.83
CA ALA A 78 -33.69 4.60 12.83
C ALA A 78 -33.07 4.58 11.43
N ASP A 79 -31.80 4.95 11.30
CA ASP A 79 -31.10 4.88 10.02
C ASP A 79 -30.96 3.44 9.51
N LEU A 80 -30.63 2.50 10.40
CA LEU A 80 -30.55 1.07 10.06
C LEU A 80 -31.89 0.51 9.56
N LYS A 81 -33.01 0.92 10.17
CA LYS A 81 -34.36 0.59 9.71
C LYS A 81 -34.68 1.24 8.36
N THR A 82 -34.31 2.51 8.17
CA THR A 82 -34.53 3.24 6.92
C THR A 82 -33.82 2.55 5.75
N VAL A 83 -32.57 2.14 5.95
CA VAL A 83 -31.82 1.36 4.96
C VAL A 83 -32.47 0.00 4.71
N ALA A 84 -32.92 -0.70 5.77
CA ALA A 84 -33.61 -1.97 5.63
C ALA A 84 -34.93 -1.86 4.85
N GLU A 85 -35.72 -0.82 5.09
CA GLU A 85 -36.95 -0.53 4.34
C GLU A 85 -36.66 -0.20 2.87
N GLY A 86 -35.56 0.53 2.59
CA GLY A 86 -35.15 0.86 1.23
C GLY A 86 -34.67 -0.35 0.42
N VAL A 87 -34.06 -1.34 1.07
CA VAL A 87 -33.56 -2.57 0.43
C VAL A 87 -34.61 -3.70 0.46
N GLY A 88 -35.61 -3.61 1.34
CA GLY A 88 -36.67 -4.60 1.52
C GLY A 88 -36.29 -5.79 2.41
N GLU A 89 -35.08 -5.80 2.97
CA GLU A 89 -34.55 -6.84 3.85
C GLU A 89 -33.52 -6.26 4.84
N ALA A 90 -33.09 -7.06 5.82
CA ALA A 90 -32.03 -6.66 6.74
C ALA A 90 -30.70 -6.45 5.99
N PRO A 91 -30.11 -5.24 6.02
CA PRO A 91 -28.95 -4.96 5.19
C PRO A 91 -27.69 -5.66 5.73
N SER A 92 -26.92 -6.29 4.84
CA SER A 92 -25.56 -6.73 5.15
C SER A 92 -24.65 -5.52 5.42
N GLU A 93 -23.50 -5.72 6.09
CA GLU A 93 -22.51 -4.66 6.28
C GLU A 93 -22.11 -3.98 4.96
N ARG A 94 -22.04 -4.76 3.87
CA ARG A 94 -21.66 -4.27 2.54
C ARG A 94 -22.73 -3.36 1.95
N ILE A 95 -23.99 -3.77 2.04
CA ILE A 95 -25.14 -2.98 1.56
C ILE A 95 -25.30 -1.72 2.40
N TYR A 96 -25.21 -1.84 3.72
CA TYR A 96 -25.31 -0.70 4.61
C TYR A 96 -24.18 0.32 4.39
N ARG A 97 -22.94 -0.10 4.08
CA ARG A 97 -21.85 0.84 3.73
C ARG A 97 -22.12 1.68 2.48
N GLN A 98 -22.99 1.21 1.59
CA GLN A 98 -23.32 1.90 0.34
C GLN A 98 -24.51 2.86 0.50
N HIS A 99 -25.37 2.63 1.50
CA HIS A 99 -26.66 3.31 1.63
C HIS A 99 -26.89 3.98 2.99
N GLY A 100 -26.14 3.61 4.01
CA GLY A 100 -26.29 4.10 5.38
C GLY A 100 -25.50 5.37 5.66
N GLU A 101 -26.02 6.16 6.59
CA GLU A 101 -25.42 7.44 6.98
C GLU A 101 -24.22 7.28 7.93
N TYR A 102 -24.17 6.16 8.66
CA TYR A 102 -23.16 5.93 9.69
C TYR A 102 -22.16 4.83 9.30
N SER A 103 -21.00 4.83 9.97
CA SER A 103 -20.03 3.74 9.81
C SER A 103 -20.52 2.47 10.49
N VAL A 104 -20.38 1.32 9.82
CA VAL A 104 -20.58 -0.01 10.43
C VAL A 104 -19.77 -0.20 11.73
N LYS A 105 -18.57 0.40 11.81
CA LYS A 105 -17.75 0.35 13.04
C LYS A 105 -18.43 1.02 14.24
N THR A 106 -19.28 2.02 14.02
CA THR A 106 -20.08 2.67 15.06
C THR A 106 -21.09 1.70 15.65
N TYR A 107 -21.78 0.93 14.80
CA TYR A 107 -22.72 -0.12 15.24
C TYR A 107 -22.02 -1.23 16.01
N CYS A 108 -20.91 -1.76 15.49
CA CYS A 108 -20.18 -2.84 16.17
C CYS A 108 -19.68 -2.42 17.55
N LYS A 109 -19.24 -1.16 17.72
CA LYS A 109 -18.80 -0.64 19.02
C LYS A 109 -19.95 -0.38 20.00
N ARG A 110 -21.11 0.04 19.51
CA ARG A 110 -22.26 0.41 20.36
C ARG A 110 -23.09 -0.78 20.79
N PHE A 111 -23.38 -1.68 19.86
CA PHE A 111 -24.29 -2.79 20.10
C PHE A 111 -23.55 -4.12 20.35
N GLY A 112 -22.21 -4.13 20.34
CA GLY A 112 -21.41 -5.35 20.53
C GLY A 112 -21.28 -6.21 19.28
N GLY A 113 -21.72 -5.70 18.11
CA GLY A 113 -21.62 -6.37 16.82
C GLY A 113 -22.70 -5.90 15.85
N TRP A 114 -22.52 -6.17 14.56
CA TRP A 114 -23.48 -5.82 13.51
C TRP A 114 -24.83 -6.55 13.70
N ASN A 115 -24.78 -7.85 13.97
CA ASN A 115 -26.01 -8.63 14.20
C ASN A 115 -26.75 -8.22 15.48
N SER A 116 -26.02 -7.81 16.51
CA SER A 116 -26.63 -7.24 17.72
C SER A 116 -27.30 -5.89 17.44
N ALA A 117 -26.75 -5.10 16.52
CA ALA A 117 -27.41 -3.88 16.05
C ALA A 117 -28.69 -4.16 15.24
N LEU A 118 -28.67 -5.17 14.37
CA LEU A 118 -29.86 -5.63 13.64
C LEU A 118 -30.95 -6.12 14.60
N GLN A 119 -30.59 -6.93 15.60
CA GLN A 119 -31.51 -7.38 16.64
C GLN A 119 -32.08 -6.21 17.46
N ALA A 120 -31.23 -5.25 17.86
CA ALA A 120 -31.67 -4.05 18.55
C ALA A 120 -32.61 -3.18 17.68
N ALA A 121 -32.48 -3.26 16.35
CA ALA A 121 -33.38 -2.62 15.39
C ALA A 121 -34.66 -3.44 15.12
N GLY A 122 -34.81 -4.64 15.71
CA GLY A 122 -35.93 -5.53 15.41
C GLY A 122 -35.87 -6.12 14.00
N LEU A 123 -34.69 -6.13 13.38
CA LEU A 123 -34.41 -6.74 12.09
C LEU A 123 -33.83 -8.14 12.30
N GLU A 124 -34.13 -9.05 11.39
CA GLU A 124 -33.51 -10.37 11.37
C GLU A 124 -31.98 -10.21 11.15
N PRO A 125 -31.12 -10.89 11.93
CA PRO A 125 -29.67 -10.83 11.73
C PRO A 125 -29.29 -11.17 10.30
N SER A 126 -28.47 -10.32 9.67
CA SER A 126 -27.97 -10.57 8.32
C SER A 126 -27.03 -11.77 8.40
N VAL A 127 -27.23 -12.69 7.46
CA VAL A 127 -26.59 -13.99 7.26
C VAL A 127 -25.06 -13.88 7.15
N GLU A 128 -24.37 -13.62 8.25
CA GLU A 128 -23.05 -14.22 8.54
C GLU A 128 -23.29 -15.28 9.62
N ILE A 129 -23.96 -16.34 9.18
CA ILE A 129 -24.47 -17.37 10.06
C ILE A 129 -23.31 -18.12 10.72
N ASN A 130 -23.43 -18.38 12.01
CA ASN A 130 -22.93 -19.62 12.60
C ASN A 130 -23.72 -20.80 12.01
N LEU A 131 -23.53 -21.13 10.72
CA LEU A 131 -24.15 -22.32 10.13
C LEU A 131 -23.64 -23.51 10.93
N SER A 132 -24.55 -24.39 11.35
CA SER A 132 -24.14 -25.65 11.95
C SER A 132 -23.35 -26.45 10.90
N GLU A 133 -22.41 -27.28 11.37
CA GLU A 133 -21.70 -28.23 10.53
C GLU A 133 -22.68 -29.06 9.67
N GLU A 134 -23.80 -29.48 10.26
CA GLU A 134 -24.87 -30.23 9.60
C GLU A 134 -25.49 -29.46 8.42
N THR A 135 -25.82 -28.16 8.60
CA THR A 135 -26.43 -27.37 7.52
C THR A 135 -25.48 -27.20 6.34
N LEU A 136 -24.20 -26.95 6.62
CA LEU A 136 -23.18 -26.85 5.59
C LEU A 136 -23.03 -28.18 4.85
N ILE A 137 -22.94 -29.29 5.57
CA ILE A 137 -22.83 -30.64 4.99
C ILE A 137 -24.01 -30.93 4.07
N THR A 138 -25.25 -30.72 4.52
CA THR A 138 -26.45 -30.98 3.71
C THR A 138 -26.45 -30.14 2.44
N ALA A 139 -26.21 -28.83 2.54
CA ALA A 139 -26.18 -27.95 1.38
C ALA A 139 -25.07 -28.30 0.37
N LEU A 140 -23.93 -28.80 0.87
CA LEU A 140 -22.83 -29.26 0.04
C LEU A 140 -23.17 -30.59 -0.68
N GLN A 141 -23.89 -31.49 -0.01
CA GLN A 141 -24.37 -32.76 -0.60
C GLN A 141 -25.42 -32.51 -1.68
N GLU A 142 -26.42 -31.69 -1.41
CA GLU A 142 -27.47 -31.35 -2.38
C GLU A 142 -26.88 -30.69 -3.63
N PHE A 143 -25.95 -29.74 -3.45
CA PHE A 143 -25.27 -29.10 -4.57
C PHE A 143 -24.40 -30.08 -5.37
N ALA A 144 -23.79 -31.05 -4.71
CA ALA A 144 -23.03 -32.11 -5.38
C ALA A 144 -23.92 -33.08 -6.16
N GLU A 145 -25.12 -33.36 -5.66
CA GLU A 145 -26.13 -34.16 -6.36
C GLU A 145 -26.59 -33.46 -7.65
N ASP A 146 -26.84 -32.16 -7.59
CA ASP A 146 -27.22 -31.35 -8.76
C ASP A 146 -26.14 -31.34 -9.85
N LEU A 147 -24.87 -31.29 -9.45
CA LEU A 147 -23.72 -31.36 -10.37
C LEU A 147 -23.38 -32.79 -10.82
N GLY A 148 -23.92 -33.81 -10.15
CA GLY A 148 -23.53 -35.21 -10.31
C GLY A 148 -22.08 -35.52 -9.91
N ARG A 149 -21.42 -34.59 -9.19
CA ARG A 149 -20.03 -34.70 -8.71
C ARG A 149 -19.77 -33.73 -7.56
N ALA A 150 -18.66 -33.94 -6.86
CA ALA A 150 -18.18 -32.98 -5.85
C ALA A 150 -17.94 -31.58 -6.49
N PRO A 151 -18.48 -30.51 -5.90
CA PRO A 151 -18.26 -29.14 -6.35
C PRO A 151 -16.86 -28.62 -5.97
N THR A 152 -16.31 -27.75 -6.82
CA THR A 152 -15.15 -26.92 -6.46
C THR A 152 -15.57 -25.77 -5.57
N SER A 153 -14.62 -25.11 -4.88
CA SER A 153 -14.97 -23.94 -4.06
C SER A 153 -15.49 -22.78 -4.90
N ASP A 154 -15.00 -22.64 -6.13
CA ASP A 154 -15.37 -21.54 -7.02
C ASP A 154 -16.77 -21.75 -7.59
N GLU A 155 -17.15 -22.99 -7.92
CA GLU A 155 -18.52 -23.35 -8.29
C GLU A 155 -19.49 -23.11 -7.14
N MET A 156 -19.09 -23.43 -5.90
CA MET A 156 -19.89 -23.11 -4.72
C MET A 156 -20.02 -21.60 -4.50
N ASP A 157 -18.96 -20.81 -4.73
CA ASP A 157 -18.99 -19.36 -4.63
C ASP A 157 -19.83 -18.69 -5.74
N GLN A 158 -19.91 -19.30 -6.91
CA GLN A 158 -20.65 -18.77 -8.07
C GLN A 158 -22.13 -19.15 -8.04
N ASP A 159 -22.41 -20.45 -7.87
CA ASP A 159 -23.73 -21.04 -8.11
C ASP A 159 -24.28 -21.81 -6.90
N GLY A 160 -23.49 -21.90 -5.82
CA GLY A 160 -23.85 -22.64 -4.63
C GLY A 160 -24.79 -21.90 -3.66
N PRO A 161 -25.46 -22.62 -2.76
CA PRO A 161 -26.36 -22.03 -1.76
C PRO A 161 -25.64 -21.15 -0.73
N TYR A 162 -24.35 -21.37 -0.52
CA TYR A 162 -23.49 -20.58 0.37
C TYR A 162 -22.10 -20.43 -0.24
N THR A 163 -21.40 -19.34 0.06
CA THR A 163 -19.99 -19.21 -0.35
C THR A 163 -19.10 -20.25 0.35
N ALA A 164 -17.91 -20.52 -0.20
CA ALA A 164 -16.91 -21.43 0.35
C ALA A 164 -16.30 -20.94 1.68
N ALA A 165 -16.47 -19.66 2.03
CA ALA A 165 -15.91 -19.06 3.25
C ALA A 165 -16.48 -19.67 4.56
N PRO A 166 -17.81 -19.82 4.74
CA PRO A 166 -18.40 -20.60 5.82
C PRO A 166 -17.81 -22.01 5.98
N TYR A 167 -17.64 -22.76 4.89
CA TYR A 167 -17.07 -24.11 4.91
C TYR A 167 -15.61 -24.13 5.37
N LYS A 168 -14.77 -23.23 4.81
CA LYS A 168 -13.36 -23.10 5.19
C LYS A 168 -13.21 -22.69 6.66
N ARG A 169 -14.12 -21.87 7.20
CA ARG A 169 -14.11 -21.45 8.61
C ARG A 169 -14.48 -22.59 9.57
N VAL A 170 -15.52 -23.37 9.24
CA VAL A 170 -16.04 -24.43 10.12
C VAL A 170 -15.17 -25.69 10.05
N PHE A 171 -14.80 -26.13 8.85
CA PHE A 171 -14.08 -27.39 8.63
C PHE A 171 -12.56 -27.21 8.44
N GLY A 172 -12.07 -25.97 8.42
CA GLY A 172 -10.66 -25.61 8.23
C GLY A 172 -10.26 -25.48 6.76
N THR A 173 -10.66 -26.42 5.90
CA THR A 173 -10.40 -26.37 4.46
C THR A 173 -11.61 -26.87 3.66
N TRP A 174 -11.71 -26.46 2.39
CA TRP A 174 -12.76 -26.94 1.47
C TRP A 174 -12.75 -28.47 1.32
N ASN A 175 -11.55 -29.03 1.21
CA ASN A 175 -11.35 -30.47 1.14
C ASN A 175 -11.86 -31.20 2.40
N GLN A 176 -11.61 -30.65 3.59
CA GLN A 176 -12.17 -31.21 4.82
C GLN A 176 -13.69 -31.12 4.84
N ALA A 177 -14.29 -30.06 4.28
CA ALA A 177 -15.74 -29.97 4.14
C ALA A 177 -16.32 -31.05 3.22
N LEU A 178 -15.70 -31.29 2.05
CA LEU A 178 -16.08 -32.37 1.14
C LEU A 178 -15.94 -33.77 1.77
N GLU A 179 -14.87 -33.97 2.55
CA GLU A 179 -14.64 -35.22 3.29
C GLU A 179 -15.72 -35.46 4.34
N GLN A 180 -16.05 -34.45 5.16
CA GLN A 180 -17.12 -34.54 6.16
C GLN A 180 -18.50 -34.71 5.54
N ALA A 181 -18.72 -34.16 4.34
CA ALA A 181 -19.94 -34.36 3.58
C ALA A 181 -20.04 -35.74 2.92
N GLY A 182 -19.06 -36.63 3.09
CA GLY A 182 -19.07 -37.95 2.46
C GLY A 182 -18.95 -37.89 0.93
N LEU A 183 -18.63 -36.71 0.38
CA LEU A 183 -18.41 -36.49 -1.05
C LEU A 183 -17.00 -36.90 -1.49
N GLY A 184 -16.30 -37.66 -0.65
CA GLY A 184 -15.07 -38.38 -0.91
C GLY A 184 -14.13 -37.68 -1.88
N ILE A 185 -13.18 -36.90 -1.35
CA ILE A 185 -11.91 -36.73 -2.07
C ILE A 185 -11.40 -38.16 -2.28
N HIS A 186 -11.21 -38.63 -3.52
CA HIS A 186 -10.67 -39.96 -3.77
C HIS A 186 -9.34 -40.11 -3.01
N SER A 187 -9.42 -40.72 -1.81
CA SER A 187 -8.38 -40.69 -0.80
C SER A 187 -7.35 -41.75 -1.09
N THR A 188 -6.12 -41.29 -1.33
CA THR A 188 -4.78 -41.85 -1.07
C THR A 188 -4.40 -43.29 -1.46
N TRP A 189 -5.34 -44.23 -1.64
CA TRP A 189 -5.09 -45.63 -1.97
C TRP A 189 -5.78 -45.99 -3.28
N GLY A 190 -5.20 -45.58 -4.41
CA GLY A 190 -5.66 -46.00 -5.73
C GLY A 190 -5.56 -44.96 -6.85
N VAL A 191 -5.17 -43.72 -6.55
CA VAL A 191 -4.98 -42.70 -7.59
C VAL A 191 -3.71 -43.02 -8.39
N SER A 192 -3.88 -43.24 -9.69
CA SER A 192 -2.79 -43.56 -10.60
C SER A 192 -1.97 -42.31 -10.95
N GLU A 193 -0.76 -42.48 -11.50
CA GLU A 193 0.01 -41.34 -11.99
C GLU A 193 -0.73 -40.66 -13.15
N GLU A 194 -1.44 -41.46 -13.94
CA GLU A 194 -2.26 -41.05 -15.07
C GLU A 194 -3.41 -40.13 -14.63
N ASP A 195 -4.10 -40.46 -13.54
CA ASP A 195 -5.19 -39.63 -13.01
C ASP A 195 -4.69 -38.26 -12.54
N LEU A 196 -3.54 -38.25 -11.84
CA LEU A 196 -2.90 -37.02 -11.38
C LEU A 196 -2.46 -36.15 -12.56
N ILE A 197 -1.87 -36.75 -13.59
CA ILE A 197 -1.46 -36.05 -14.81
C ILE A 197 -2.70 -35.48 -15.54
N ALA A 198 -3.78 -36.25 -15.66
CA ALA A 198 -5.01 -35.81 -16.31
C ALA A 198 -5.61 -34.60 -15.61
N GLU A 199 -5.61 -34.58 -14.28
CA GLU A 199 -6.12 -33.43 -13.52
C GLU A 199 -5.22 -32.20 -13.60
N LEU A 200 -3.90 -32.36 -13.62
CA LEU A 200 -2.98 -31.25 -13.90
C LEU A 200 -3.25 -30.63 -15.28
N LYS A 201 -3.52 -31.46 -16.29
CA LYS A 201 -3.86 -31.00 -17.64
C LYS A 201 -5.19 -30.29 -17.72
N ARG A 202 -6.22 -30.88 -17.10
CA ARG A 202 -7.54 -30.26 -17.00
C ARG A 202 -7.47 -28.88 -16.35
N LEU A 203 -6.78 -28.76 -15.21
CA LEU A 203 -6.68 -27.49 -14.50
C LEU A 203 -5.83 -26.46 -15.28
N ASN A 204 -4.83 -26.91 -16.04
CA ASN A 204 -4.09 -26.04 -16.95
C ASN A 204 -4.98 -25.47 -18.07
N GLU A 205 -5.83 -26.30 -18.67
CA GLU A 205 -6.78 -25.87 -19.70
C GLU A 205 -7.80 -24.86 -19.16
N GLU A 206 -8.25 -25.04 -17.93
CA GLU A 206 -9.18 -24.13 -17.25
C GLU A 206 -8.53 -22.79 -16.89
N LEU A 207 -7.33 -22.81 -16.31
CA LEU A 207 -6.62 -21.61 -15.87
C LEU A 207 -5.90 -20.86 -16.99
N GLY A 208 -5.66 -21.51 -18.13
CA GLY A 208 -4.84 -20.98 -19.22
C GLY A 208 -3.35 -20.87 -18.88
N HIS A 209 -2.90 -21.48 -17.77
CA HIS A 209 -1.50 -21.55 -17.37
C HIS A 209 -1.21 -22.77 -16.50
N VAL A 210 0.08 -23.14 -16.38
CA VAL A 210 0.52 -24.27 -15.57
C VAL A 210 0.06 -24.07 -14.11
N PRO A 211 -0.73 -25.00 -13.52
CA PRO A 211 -1.26 -24.84 -12.19
C PRO A 211 -0.17 -24.76 -11.13
N ARG A 212 -0.35 -23.87 -10.16
CA ARG A 212 0.47 -23.77 -8.94
C ARG A 212 -0.06 -24.73 -7.88
N LYS A 213 0.80 -25.10 -6.94
CA LYS A 213 0.41 -25.95 -5.80
C LYS A 213 -0.75 -25.37 -4.98
N GLY A 214 -0.84 -24.04 -4.89
CA GLY A 214 -1.95 -23.34 -4.23
C GLY A 214 -3.26 -23.43 -5.00
N GLU A 215 -3.21 -23.20 -6.32
CA GLU A 215 -4.39 -23.32 -7.20
C GLU A 215 -4.89 -24.76 -7.23
N MET A 216 -4.01 -25.76 -7.28
CA MET A 216 -4.40 -27.17 -7.15
C MET A 216 -5.02 -27.49 -5.79
N ARG A 217 -4.61 -26.80 -4.70
CA ARG A 217 -5.25 -26.98 -3.38
C ARG A 217 -6.67 -26.41 -3.37
N ASP A 218 -6.88 -25.31 -4.07
CA ASP A 218 -8.12 -24.52 -3.99
C ASP A 218 -9.15 -24.98 -5.03
N GLN A 219 -8.71 -25.37 -6.24
CA GLN A 219 -9.55 -25.71 -7.40
C GLN A 219 -9.33 -27.12 -7.94
N GLY A 220 -8.30 -27.82 -7.47
CA GLY A 220 -7.95 -29.15 -7.94
C GLY A 220 -8.61 -30.28 -7.14
N LYS A 221 -8.80 -31.43 -7.80
CA LYS A 221 -9.39 -32.63 -7.15
C LYS A 221 -8.52 -33.24 -6.04
N TRP A 222 -7.20 -33.03 -6.09
CA TRP A 222 -6.27 -33.60 -5.12
C TRP A 222 -5.31 -32.56 -4.61
N SER A 223 -5.03 -32.60 -3.30
CA SER A 223 -4.03 -31.71 -2.72
C SER A 223 -2.65 -31.93 -3.36
N GLY A 224 -1.85 -30.86 -3.48
CA GLY A 224 -0.48 -30.94 -3.96
C GLY A 224 0.45 -31.89 -3.17
N SER A 225 0.02 -32.35 -1.99
CA SER A 225 0.76 -33.36 -1.21
C SER A 225 0.68 -34.77 -1.83
N ILE A 226 -0.39 -35.10 -2.54
CA ILE A 226 -0.56 -36.39 -3.24
C ILE A 226 0.43 -36.49 -4.40
N TYR A 227 0.50 -35.43 -5.21
CA TYR A 227 1.48 -35.28 -6.29
C TYR A 227 2.92 -35.42 -5.79
N GLN A 228 3.26 -34.73 -4.69
CA GLN A 228 4.59 -34.82 -4.10
C GLN A 228 4.92 -36.24 -3.60
N LYS A 229 3.97 -36.94 -2.97
CA LYS A 229 4.19 -38.32 -2.52
C LYS A 229 4.36 -39.29 -3.68
N ARG A 230 3.62 -39.10 -4.78
CA ARG A 230 3.64 -40.03 -5.91
C ARG A 230 4.82 -39.81 -6.86
N PHE A 231 5.11 -38.55 -7.17
CA PHE A 231 6.15 -38.14 -8.13
C PHE A 231 7.44 -37.68 -7.45
N SER A 232 7.57 -37.82 -6.13
CA SER A 232 8.68 -37.31 -5.30
C SER A 232 8.73 -35.78 -5.15
N SER A 233 8.22 -35.01 -6.11
CA SER A 233 8.05 -33.57 -5.98
C SER A 233 6.89 -33.03 -6.83
N TRP A 234 6.45 -31.80 -6.56
CA TRP A 234 5.46 -31.11 -7.40
C TRP A 234 5.99 -30.86 -8.82
N ASN A 235 7.27 -30.47 -8.93
CA ASN A 235 7.88 -30.21 -10.24
C ASN A 235 8.03 -31.50 -11.05
N GLU A 236 8.32 -32.64 -10.41
CA GLU A 236 8.33 -33.94 -11.10
C GLU A 236 6.93 -34.32 -11.61
N ALA A 237 5.88 -33.97 -10.86
CA ALA A 237 4.50 -34.16 -11.34
C ALA A 237 4.17 -33.26 -12.54
N LEU A 238 4.66 -32.02 -12.55
CA LEU A 238 4.53 -31.11 -13.71
C LEU A 238 5.29 -31.65 -14.93
N THR A 239 6.53 -32.09 -14.74
CA THR A 239 7.34 -32.70 -15.80
C THR A 239 6.67 -33.96 -16.36
N ALA A 240 6.14 -34.83 -15.50
CA ALA A 240 5.42 -36.03 -15.91
C ALA A 240 4.13 -35.69 -16.69
N ALA A 241 3.50 -34.55 -16.39
CA ALA A 241 2.36 -34.03 -17.14
C ALA A 241 2.75 -33.32 -18.45
N GLY A 242 4.04 -33.17 -18.75
CA GLY A 242 4.55 -32.48 -19.94
C GLY A 242 4.60 -30.96 -19.80
N PHE A 243 4.52 -30.44 -18.58
CA PHE A 243 4.66 -29.02 -18.29
C PHE A 243 6.10 -28.69 -17.93
N GLU A 244 6.51 -27.46 -18.22
CA GLU A 244 7.74 -26.92 -17.66
C GLU A 244 7.62 -26.86 -16.14
N PRO A 245 8.64 -27.32 -15.38
CA PRO A 245 8.69 -27.14 -13.94
C PRO A 245 8.43 -25.68 -13.56
N ASN A 246 7.84 -25.44 -12.39
CA ASN A 246 7.56 -24.09 -11.94
C ASN A 246 8.85 -23.42 -11.43
N ASP A 247 9.80 -23.23 -12.35
CA ASP A 247 11.12 -22.61 -12.16
C ASP A 247 11.07 -21.09 -12.34
N ARG A 248 9.87 -20.50 -12.44
CA ARG A 248 9.65 -19.03 -12.39
C ARG A 248 10.29 -18.36 -11.17
N TRP A 249 10.68 -19.16 -10.18
CA TRP A 249 11.45 -18.73 -9.02
C TRP A 249 12.97 -18.84 -9.19
N ARG A 250 13.56 -19.04 -10.37
CA ARG A 250 15.02 -18.93 -10.60
C ARG A 250 15.30 -18.48 -12.03
N ILE A 251 14.88 -17.26 -12.36
CA ILE A 251 15.37 -16.57 -13.56
C ILE A 251 16.91 -16.61 -13.50
N PRO A 252 17.57 -17.19 -14.52
CA PRO A 252 19.01 -17.26 -14.58
C PRO A 252 19.65 -15.90 -14.34
N ARG A 253 20.79 -15.91 -13.64
CA ARG A 253 21.53 -14.68 -13.33
C ARG A 253 21.81 -13.89 -14.61
N GLU A 254 22.14 -14.56 -15.71
CA GLU A 254 22.46 -13.90 -16.97
C GLU A 254 21.22 -13.29 -17.63
N ASP A 255 20.07 -13.95 -17.61
CA ASP A 255 18.84 -13.42 -18.19
C ASP A 255 18.40 -12.11 -17.51
N LEU A 256 18.54 -12.03 -16.18
CA LEU A 256 18.35 -10.79 -15.42
C LEU A 256 19.36 -9.70 -15.85
N LEU A 257 20.61 -10.05 -16.16
CA LEU A 257 21.60 -9.07 -16.61
C LEU A 257 21.35 -8.61 -18.04
N THR A 258 20.92 -9.50 -18.91
CA THR A 258 20.55 -9.20 -20.30
C THR A 258 19.38 -8.23 -20.32
N GLU A 259 18.30 -8.52 -19.58
CA GLU A 259 17.16 -7.60 -19.51
C GLU A 259 17.56 -6.21 -18.99
N LEU A 260 18.39 -6.14 -17.93
CA LEU A 260 18.89 -4.85 -17.44
C LEU A 260 19.68 -4.06 -18.47
N ARG A 261 20.46 -4.75 -19.32
CA ARG A 261 21.26 -4.11 -20.39
C ARG A 261 20.37 -3.67 -21.53
N ASP A 262 19.46 -4.51 -21.98
CA ASP A 262 18.54 -4.24 -23.09
C ASP A 262 17.62 -3.06 -22.73
N LEU A 263 17.04 -3.08 -21.53
CA LEU A 263 16.19 -1.99 -21.05
C LEU A 263 16.99 -0.70 -20.82
N ALA A 264 18.26 -0.80 -20.40
CA ALA A 264 19.13 0.37 -20.29
C ALA A 264 19.48 0.97 -21.66
N GLU A 265 19.65 0.14 -22.70
CA GLU A 265 19.86 0.58 -24.07
C GLU A 265 18.61 1.25 -24.63
N GLU A 266 17.42 0.69 -24.36
CA GLU A 266 16.14 1.25 -24.79
C GLU A 266 15.85 2.62 -24.14
N LEU A 267 16.03 2.72 -22.82
CA LEU A 267 15.78 3.95 -22.08
C LEU A 267 16.91 4.99 -22.27
N GLY A 268 18.08 4.58 -22.78
CA GLY A 268 19.28 5.41 -22.86
C GLY A 268 19.88 5.75 -21.50
N HIS A 269 19.36 5.15 -20.42
CA HIS A 269 19.87 5.24 -19.07
C HIS A 269 19.51 3.94 -18.32
N PRO A 270 20.22 3.63 -17.23
CA PRO A 270 19.91 2.41 -16.51
C PRO A 270 18.57 2.50 -15.80
N PRO A 271 17.79 1.40 -15.79
CA PRO A 271 16.40 1.44 -15.35
C PRO A 271 16.29 1.69 -13.85
N THR A 272 15.36 2.56 -13.47
CA THR A 272 14.89 2.69 -12.10
C THR A 272 14.03 1.49 -11.72
N THR A 273 13.78 1.29 -10.42
CA THR A 273 12.85 0.25 -9.97
C THR A 273 11.42 0.46 -10.46
N SER A 274 11.04 1.71 -10.75
CA SER A 274 9.72 2.04 -11.29
C SER A 274 9.63 1.71 -12.77
N GLU A 275 10.65 2.06 -13.56
CA GLU A 275 10.71 1.72 -14.99
C GLU A 275 10.83 0.22 -15.21
N MET A 276 11.55 -0.50 -14.35
CA MET A 276 11.56 -1.97 -14.38
C MET A 276 10.17 -2.57 -14.08
N LEU A 277 9.36 -1.93 -13.23
CA LEU A 277 8.00 -2.39 -12.97
C LEU A 277 7.02 -2.06 -14.11
N GLU A 278 7.30 -1.00 -14.87
CA GLU A 278 6.44 -0.50 -15.95
C GLU A 278 6.80 -1.10 -17.32
N HIS A 279 8.08 -1.29 -17.59
CA HIS A 279 8.63 -1.67 -18.89
C HIS A 279 9.42 -2.98 -18.86
N GLY A 280 9.77 -3.49 -17.66
CA GLY A 280 10.47 -4.76 -17.52
C GLY A 280 9.61 -5.98 -17.77
N GLU A 281 10.21 -6.98 -18.39
CA GLU A 281 9.75 -8.37 -18.43
C GLU A 281 9.69 -8.99 -17.01
N PHE A 282 10.65 -8.64 -16.13
CA PHE A 282 10.71 -9.16 -14.77
C PHE A 282 10.46 -8.09 -13.70
N THR A 283 9.72 -8.47 -12.66
CA THR A 283 9.59 -7.61 -11.47
C THR A 283 10.93 -7.43 -10.73
N THR A 284 11.00 -6.45 -9.83
CA THR A 284 12.24 -6.14 -9.08
C THR A 284 12.65 -7.22 -8.04
N GLN A 285 11.76 -8.15 -7.67
CA GLN A 285 12.02 -9.18 -6.66
C GLN A 285 13.10 -10.21 -7.08
N PRO A 286 13.05 -10.80 -8.29
CA PRO A 286 14.13 -11.61 -8.85
C PRO A 286 15.53 -11.01 -8.68
N TYR A 287 15.69 -9.72 -8.98
CA TYR A 287 16.95 -8.98 -8.86
C TYR A 287 17.45 -8.86 -7.43
N GLN A 288 16.58 -8.48 -6.49
CA GLN A 288 16.93 -8.39 -5.07
C GLN A 288 17.39 -9.74 -4.51
N ARG A 289 16.79 -10.82 -4.98
CA ARG A 289 17.12 -12.18 -4.52
C ARG A 289 18.44 -12.70 -5.07
N VAL A 290 18.76 -12.43 -6.34
CA VAL A 290 20.00 -12.90 -6.98
C VAL A 290 21.20 -12.02 -6.65
N PHE A 291 21.01 -10.70 -6.55
CA PHE A 291 22.10 -9.73 -6.38
C PHE A 291 22.09 -9.01 -5.01
N GLY A 292 21.10 -9.28 -4.17
CA GLY A 292 20.93 -8.67 -2.84
C GLY A 292 20.26 -7.29 -2.90
N THR A 293 20.79 -6.38 -3.72
CA THR A 293 20.23 -5.02 -3.88
C THR A 293 20.13 -4.63 -5.35
N TRP A 294 19.18 -3.74 -5.68
CA TRP A 294 19.03 -3.17 -7.03
C TRP A 294 20.33 -2.55 -7.55
N ARG A 295 21.03 -1.80 -6.69
CA ARG A 295 22.33 -1.19 -7.00
C ARG A 295 23.37 -2.24 -7.41
N THR A 296 23.39 -3.38 -6.71
CA THR A 296 24.32 -4.48 -7.01
C THR A 296 23.95 -5.17 -8.32
N ALA A 297 22.66 -5.27 -8.65
CA ALA A 297 22.20 -5.82 -9.92
C ALA A 297 22.64 -4.95 -11.10
N LEU A 298 22.43 -3.63 -11.00
CA LEU A 298 22.88 -2.66 -12.00
C LEU A 298 24.40 -2.63 -12.15
N GLN A 299 25.14 -2.68 -11.04
CA GLN A 299 26.61 -2.76 -11.07
C GLN A 299 27.13 -4.10 -11.64
N ALA A 300 26.33 -5.16 -11.53
CA ALA A 300 26.67 -6.45 -12.16
C ALA A 300 26.34 -6.48 -13.65
N ALA A 301 25.37 -5.68 -14.10
CA ALA A 301 25.02 -5.51 -15.51
C ALA A 301 26.08 -4.66 -16.24
N ASP A 302 26.53 -3.59 -15.58
CA ASP A 302 27.61 -2.69 -16.03
C ASP A 302 28.47 -2.24 -14.83
N PRO A 303 29.75 -2.65 -14.74
CA PRO A 303 30.66 -2.24 -13.65
C PRO A 303 30.95 -0.73 -13.59
N ASP A 304 30.92 -0.03 -14.73
CA ASP A 304 31.21 1.40 -14.85
C ASP A 304 30.00 2.27 -14.50
N TYR A 305 28.87 1.63 -14.19
CA TYR A 305 27.59 2.24 -13.85
C TYR A 305 27.70 3.37 -12.82
N LEU A 306 28.44 3.18 -11.72
CA LEU A 306 28.51 4.20 -10.65
C LEU A 306 29.34 5.44 -11.01
N GLU A 307 30.20 5.31 -12.02
CA GLU A 307 31.06 6.39 -12.50
C GLU A 307 30.30 7.28 -13.49
N ASN A 308 29.43 6.68 -14.31
CA ASN A 308 28.54 7.35 -15.26
C ASN A 308 27.21 7.82 -14.64
N TYR A 309 26.66 7.08 -13.67
CA TYR A 309 25.39 7.41 -13.00
C TYR A 309 25.48 8.64 -12.10
N ARG A 310 26.68 8.99 -11.62
CA ARG A 310 26.92 10.29 -10.97
C ARG A 310 26.73 11.48 -11.92
N GLN A 311 26.77 11.24 -13.23
CA GLN A 311 26.59 12.28 -14.24
C GLN A 311 25.19 12.27 -14.87
N SER A 312 24.47 11.14 -14.87
CA SER A 312 23.21 11.02 -15.63
C SER A 312 21.91 11.01 -14.81
N ASP A 313 21.96 10.91 -13.47
CA ASP A 313 20.72 10.78 -12.65
C ASP A 313 20.45 11.98 -11.72
N THR A 314 20.53 13.16 -12.31
CA THR A 314 19.59 14.20 -11.94
C THR A 314 19.01 14.71 -13.24
N ASP A 315 17.68 14.69 -13.39
CA ASP A 315 16.97 15.81 -14.00
C ASP A 315 17.79 17.04 -13.64
N THR A 316 18.52 17.63 -14.59
CA THR A 316 19.45 18.70 -14.23
C THR A 316 18.58 19.90 -13.98
N ILE A 317 18.00 19.96 -12.77
CA ILE A 317 17.25 21.10 -12.29
C ILE A 317 18.21 22.25 -12.53
N PRO A 318 17.88 23.20 -13.42
CA PRO A 318 18.82 24.22 -13.79
C PRO A 318 19.19 25.02 -12.55
N PHE A 319 20.37 25.60 -12.50
CA PHE A 319 20.59 26.68 -11.55
C PHE A 319 19.88 27.92 -12.08
N GLY A 320 19.59 28.88 -11.20
CA GLY A 320 19.14 30.18 -11.64
C GLY A 320 20.19 30.84 -12.56
N SER A 321 19.75 31.75 -13.42
CA SER A 321 20.62 32.34 -14.47
C SER A 321 21.86 33.05 -13.91
N ASP A 322 21.78 33.54 -12.67
CA ASP A 322 22.84 34.30 -11.99
C ASP A 322 23.70 33.46 -11.04
N TRP A 323 23.60 32.13 -11.11
CA TRP A 323 24.25 31.24 -10.16
C TRP A 323 25.76 31.41 -10.01
N PRO A 324 26.57 31.60 -11.06
CA PRO A 324 28.01 31.83 -10.89
C PRO A 324 28.33 33.04 -10.00
N GLN A 325 27.58 34.15 -10.18
CA GLN A 325 27.76 35.36 -9.40
C GLN A 325 27.23 35.20 -7.97
N ILE A 326 26.10 34.52 -7.79
CA ILE A 326 25.53 34.21 -6.48
C ILE A 326 26.51 33.32 -5.70
N ARG A 327 27.02 32.26 -6.32
CA ARG A 327 27.96 31.32 -5.71
C ARG A 327 29.20 32.05 -5.15
N GLU A 328 29.85 32.89 -5.95
CA GLU A 328 31.03 33.65 -5.46
C GLU A 328 30.66 34.62 -4.33
N LYS A 329 29.48 35.28 -4.38
CA LYS A 329 29.01 36.12 -3.27
C LYS A 329 28.80 35.32 -1.98
N ILE A 330 28.30 34.09 -2.07
CA ILE A 330 28.08 33.23 -0.90
C ILE A 330 29.40 32.74 -0.32
N VAL A 331 30.34 32.31 -1.16
CA VAL A 331 31.67 31.90 -0.70
C VAL A 331 32.40 33.06 -0.02
N ALA A 332 32.33 34.27 -0.60
CA ALA A 332 32.91 35.48 0.00
C ALA A 332 32.20 35.88 1.32
N ARG A 333 30.86 35.78 1.38
CA ARG A 333 30.08 36.00 2.60
C ARG A 333 30.53 35.06 3.72
N ASP A 334 30.84 33.83 3.38
CA ASP A 334 31.26 32.78 4.31
C ASP A 334 32.78 32.78 4.55
N ASN A 335 33.44 33.91 4.28
CA ASN A 335 34.86 34.15 4.50
C ASN A 335 35.78 33.10 3.83
N ASP A 336 35.44 32.72 2.59
CA ASP A 336 36.15 31.72 1.78
C ASP A 336 36.45 30.42 2.55
N SER A 337 35.52 30.02 3.43
CA SER A 337 35.74 28.90 4.36
C SER A 337 34.47 28.05 4.52
N CYS A 338 34.67 26.76 4.83
CA CYS A 338 33.59 25.86 5.20
C CYS A 338 32.94 26.30 6.52
N LEU A 339 31.65 26.64 6.51
CA LEU A 339 30.91 27.08 7.70
C LEU A 339 30.85 26.03 8.83
N ARG A 340 31.11 24.74 8.52
CA ARG A 340 31.02 23.66 9.50
C ARG A 340 32.35 23.31 10.17
N CYS A 341 33.45 23.33 9.44
CA CYS A 341 34.75 22.88 9.96
C CYS A 341 35.86 23.93 9.85
N GLY A 342 35.58 25.09 9.26
CA GLY A 342 36.54 26.18 9.11
C GLY A 342 37.65 25.93 8.08
N MET A 343 37.57 24.85 7.28
CA MET A 343 38.54 24.60 6.20
C MET A 343 38.42 25.70 5.15
N ASP A 344 39.52 26.42 4.91
CA ASP A 344 39.59 27.48 3.92
C ASP A 344 39.62 26.94 2.49
N ARG A 345 39.32 27.82 1.53
CA ARG A 345 39.16 27.52 0.11
C ARG A 345 40.45 27.05 -0.56
N GLU A 346 41.61 27.58 -0.15
CA GLU A 346 42.90 27.21 -0.73
C GLU A 346 43.28 25.80 -0.29
N THR A 347 43.25 25.54 1.03
CA THR A 347 43.46 24.20 1.61
C THR A 347 42.50 23.17 1.00
N HIS A 348 41.23 23.53 0.79
CA HIS A 348 40.24 22.64 0.18
C HIS A 348 40.59 22.31 -1.28
N ARG A 349 41.01 23.30 -2.08
CA ARG A 349 41.43 23.09 -3.47
C ARG A 349 42.66 22.20 -3.56
N ASP A 350 43.66 22.44 -2.71
CA ASP A 350 44.88 21.64 -2.67
C ASP A 350 44.59 20.18 -2.29
N GLN A 351 43.69 19.97 -1.33
CA GLN A 351 43.37 18.62 -0.85
C GLN A 351 42.47 17.83 -1.82
N PHE A 352 41.51 18.49 -2.47
CA PHE A 352 40.45 17.80 -3.22
C PHE A 352 40.42 18.08 -4.72
N GLY A 353 41.29 18.97 -5.22
CA GLY A 353 41.35 19.37 -6.64
C GLY A 353 40.08 20.06 -7.14
N ARG A 354 39.23 20.54 -6.22
CA ARG A 354 37.93 21.16 -6.50
C ARG A 354 37.69 22.28 -5.50
N ASP A 355 36.87 23.24 -5.91
CA ASP A 355 36.52 24.39 -5.08
C ASP A 355 35.47 24.03 -4.01
N LEU A 356 35.29 24.92 -3.02
CA LEU A 356 34.24 24.77 -2.00
C LEU A 356 32.85 24.69 -2.65
N HIS A 357 31.98 23.87 -2.06
CA HIS A 357 30.60 23.69 -2.51
C HIS A 357 29.69 24.73 -1.87
N VAL A 358 28.70 25.21 -2.62
CA VAL A 358 27.56 25.97 -2.06
C VAL A 358 26.34 25.05 -2.07
N HIS A 359 25.84 24.73 -0.89
CA HIS A 359 24.76 23.79 -0.65
C HIS A 359 23.43 24.48 -0.44
N HIS A 360 22.38 24.01 -1.11
CA HIS A 360 20.99 24.44 -0.90
C HIS A 360 20.37 23.73 0.31
N ARG A 361 19.98 24.50 1.34
CA ARG A 361 19.32 23.99 2.56
C ARG A 361 17.95 23.39 2.26
N ILE A 362 17.20 24.02 1.36
CA ILE A 362 15.97 23.53 0.76
C ILE A 362 16.33 23.07 -0.66
N PRO A 363 16.17 21.78 -0.99
CA PRO A 363 16.56 21.26 -2.30
C PRO A 363 15.85 21.99 -3.44
N ARG A 364 16.59 22.29 -4.51
CA ARG A 364 16.08 23.01 -5.71
C ARG A 364 14.83 22.36 -6.32
N ARG A 365 14.68 21.03 -6.21
CA ARG A 365 13.48 20.29 -6.65
C ARG A 365 12.17 20.77 -6.02
N ARG A 366 12.20 21.31 -4.80
CA ARG A 366 11.00 21.89 -4.17
C ARG A 366 10.54 23.19 -4.82
N PHE A 367 11.44 23.89 -5.49
CA PHE A 367 11.13 25.13 -6.20
C PHE A 367 10.79 24.83 -7.67
N TYR A 368 11.54 23.93 -8.30
CA TYR A 368 11.29 23.51 -9.69
C TYR A 368 9.93 22.84 -9.89
N ASN A 369 9.45 22.06 -8.92
CA ASN A 369 8.16 21.37 -9.01
C ASN A 369 6.95 22.21 -8.54
N ASP A 370 7.16 23.44 -8.07
CA ASP A 370 6.08 24.33 -7.62
C ASP A 370 5.69 25.28 -8.78
N PRO A 371 4.45 25.19 -9.31
CA PRO A 371 4.01 25.98 -10.46
C PRO A 371 3.98 27.50 -10.19
N ASN A 372 4.13 27.94 -8.94
CA ASN A 372 4.14 29.35 -8.56
C ASN A 372 5.55 29.88 -8.20
N ARG A 373 6.63 29.11 -8.43
CA ARG A 373 8.00 29.49 -8.06
C ARG A 373 8.97 29.34 -9.23
N SER A 374 10.03 30.16 -9.21
CA SER A 374 11.18 30.00 -10.10
C SER A 374 12.26 29.16 -9.41
N VAL A 375 13.14 28.54 -10.20
CA VAL A 375 14.36 27.95 -9.65
C VAL A 375 15.30 29.01 -9.06
N ASP A 376 15.20 30.25 -9.52
CA ASP A 376 15.92 31.39 -8.93
C ASP A 376 15.56 31.61 -7.46
N ASP A 377 14.33 31.24 -7.05
CA ASP A 377 13.90 31.33 -5.64
C ASP A 377 14.68 30.36 -4.73
N ALA A 378 15.29 29.33 -5.32
CA ALA A 378 16.18 28.43 -4.58
C ALA A 378 17.55 29.05 -4.32
N ASP A 379 17.99 30.01 -5.14
CA ASP A 379 19.34 30.60 -5.09
C ASP A 379 19.43 31.82 -4.17
N ILE A 380 18.42 32.05 -3.33
CA ILE A 380 18.45 33.12 -2.32
C ILE A 380 19.55 32.86 -1.26
N PRO A 381 20.31 33.88 -0.82
CA PRO A 381 21.43 33.70 0.11
C PRO A 381 21.10 32.95 1.41
N SER A 382 19.89 33.13 1.94
CA SER A 382 19.43 32.44 3.15
C SER A 382 19.25 30.93 2.98
N ASN A 383 19.13 30.46 1.74
CA ASN A 383 19.03 29.04 1.40
C ASN A 383 20.40 28.40 1.09
N LEU A 384 21.50 29.16 1.14
CA LEU A 384 22.81 28.72 0.64
C LEU A 384 23.88 28.66 1.75
N LEU A 385 24.69 27.62 1.73
CA LEU A 385 25.76 27.34 2.70
C LEU A 385 27.08 26.96 2.01
N THR A 386 28.20 27.61 2.35
CA THR A 386 29.52 27.18 1.89
C THR A 386 30.04 26.01 2.75
N LEU A 387 30.33 24.88 2.10
CA LEU A 387 30.78 23.63 2.75
C LEU A 387 31.91 22.95 1.97
N CYS A 388 32.84 22.32 2.68
CA CYS A 388 33.82 21.41 2.09
C CYS A 388 33.17 20.06 1.72
N ILE A 389 33.82 19.30 0.82
CA ILE A 389 33.33 17.99 0.34
C ILE A 389 32.92 17.03 1.47
N PRO A 390 33.73 16.80 2.52
CA PRO A 390 33.34 15.94 3.63
C PRO A 390 32.10 16.43 4.39
N CYS A 391 32.02 17.73 4.67
CA CYS A 391 30.90 18.33 5.39
C CYS A 391 29.61 18.34 4.57
N HIS A 392 29.71 18.58 3.26
CA HIS A 392 28.62 18.51 2.30
C HIS A 392 28.01 17.09 2.28
N ARG A 393 28.84 16.07 2.04
CA ARG A 393 28.39 14.67 2.01
C ARG A 393 27.76 14.22 3.32
N ARG A 394 28.27 14.72 4.45
CA ARG A 394 27.71 14.41 5.78
C ARG A 394 26.35 15.07 5.99
N LEU A 395 26.14 16.26 5.42
CA LEU A 395 24.87 16.97 5.49
C LEU A 395 23.80 16.32 4.59
N GLU A 396 24.17 15.90 3.38
CA GLU A 396 23.26 15.22 2.44
C GLU A 396 22.72 13.87 2.96
N ARG A 397 23.48 13.21 3.84
CA ARG A 397 23.10 11.93 4.44
C ARG A 397 22.22 12.05 5.68
N MET A 398 21.88 13.27 6.11
CA MET A 398 20.99 13.47 7.25
C MET A 398 19.52 13.30 6.83
N PRO A 399 18.70 12.54 7.59
CA PRO A 399 17.28 12.33 7.25
C PRO A 399 16.47 13.62 7.20
N VAL A 400 16.93 14.64 7.95
CA VAL A 400 16.42 16.01 7.95
C VAL A 400 17.63 16.92 7.95
N GLN A 401 17.75 17.82 6.97
CA GLN A 401 18.84 18.78 6.94
C GLN A 401 18.64 19.86 8.02
N PRO A 402 19.61 20.07 8.91
CA PRO A 402 19.52 21.07 9.96
C PRO A 402 19.48 22.48 9.34
N VAL A 403 18.51 23.28 9.78
CA VAL A 403 18.52 24.73 9.51
C VAL A 403 19.53 25.34 10.46
N VAL A 404 20.72 25.70 9.95
CA VAL A 404 21.71 26.44 10.72
C VAL A 404 21.27 27.90 10.77
N GLU A 405 21.10 28.47 11.96
CA GLU A 405 20.68 29.87 12.14
C GLU A 405 21.62 30.86 11.45
#